data_AF-A0A1F7ABW5-F1
#
_entry.id   AF-A0A1F7ABW5-F1
#
_cell.length_a   1.000
_cell.length_b   1.000
_cell.length_c   1.000
_cell.angle_alpha   90.00
_cell.angle_beta   90.00
_cell.angle_gamma   90.00
#
_symmetry.space_group_name_H-M   'P 1'
#
loop_
_entity.id
_entity.type
_entity.pdbx_description
1 polymer ?
#
loop_
_entity_poly.entity_id
_entity_poly.type
_entity_poly.pdbx_seq_one_letter_code
_entity_poly.pdbx_strand_id
1 'polypeptide(L)'
;MAKTKTPLKLKVRIPHVVLDVRDADPALLENLLPGLDEVPARFRVIGDGLTHVPHVFSMEEALEEAHIWVVLNPKLPKEFSMIVDRGIVPVILTGSHEKAENYNPVEESGNAFLFNKLSAWNVHAALIRAIENFAFSYDWENLRSQGKALLI
;
A
#
# COMPACT_ATOMS: atom_id res chain seq x y z
N MET A 1 24.68 -38.94 -20.11
CA MET A 1 23.70 -38.82 -19.01
C MET A 1 22.95 -37.50 -19.16
N ALA A 2 21.64 -37.53 -19.39
CA ALA A 2 20.83 -36.32 -19.47
C ALA A 2 20.64 -35.74 -18.07
N LYS A 3 20.98 -34.46 -17.87
CA LYS A 3 20.73 -33.76 -16.59
C LYS A 3 19.21 -33.66 -16.39
N THR A 4 18.68 -34.35 -15.40
CA THR A 4 17.28 -34.24 -14.97
C THR A 4 17.04 -32.80 -14.52
N LYS A 5 16.12 -32.09 -15.19
CA LYS A 5 15.73 -30.74 -14.81
C LYS A 5 14.83 -30.81 -13.58
N THR A 6 15.33 -30.41 -12.42
CA THR A 6 14.50 -30.28 -11.22
C THR A 6 13.59 -29.05 -11.37
N PRO A 7 12.26 -29.19 -11.23
CA PRO A 7 11.35 -28.06 -11.33
C PRO A 7 11.56 -27.09 -10.15
N LEU A 8 11.77 -25.81 -10.47
CA LEU A 8 11.88 -24.74 -9.48
C LEU A 8 10.48 -24.39 -8.97
N LYS A 9 10.24 -24.54 -7.65
CA LYS A 9 9.02 -24.03 -7.02
C LYS A 9 9.24 -22.58 -6.61
N LEU A 10 8.60 -21.65 -7.33
CA LEU A 10 8.59 -20.23 -6.98
C LEU A 10 7.48 -19.99 -5.94
N LYS A 11 7.82 -19.35 -4.81
CA LYS A 11 6.83 -18.81 -3.88
C LYS A 11 6.39 -17.44 -4.38
N VAL A 12 5.25 -17.36 -5.03
CA VAL A 12 4.65 -16.07 -5.44
C VAL A 12 3.99 -15.45 -4.21
N ARG A 13 4.36 -14.21 -3.87
CA ARG A 13 3.72 -13.41 -2.83
C ARG A 13 2.72 -12.47 -3.49
N ILE A 14 1.45 -12.53 -3.08
CA ILE A 14 0.42 -11.61 -3.55
C ILE A 14 0.28 -10.51 -2.51
N PRO A 15 0.53 -9.23 -2.85
CA PRO A 15 0.35 -8.13 -1.91
C PRO A 15 -1.12 -7.99 -1.55
N HIS A 16 -1.39 -7.73 -0.28
CA HIS A 16 -2.71 -7.35 0.22
C HIS A 16 -2.69 -5.85 0.51
N VAL A 17 -3.56 -5.13 -0.17
CA VAL A 17 -3.63 -3.68 -0.18
C VAL A 17 -4.93 -3.27 0.49
N VAL A 18 -4.83 -2.42 1.51
CA VAL A 18 -5.99 -1.73 2.07
C VAL A 18 -6.10 -0.38 1.38
N LEU A 19 -7.23 -0.13 0.72
CA LEU A 19 -7.59 1.17 0.16
C LEU A 19 -8.48 1.90 1.17
N ASP A 20 -7.95 2.96 1.76
CA ASP A 20 -8.66 3.79 2.72
C ASP A 20 -9.23 5.02 2.02
N VAL A 21 -10.55 4.99 1.88
CA VAL A 21 -11.33 5.96 1.14
C VAL A 21 -12.10 6.90 2.09
N ARG A 22 -11.83 6.85 3.40
CA ARG A 22 -12.54 7.68 4.38
C ARG A 22 -12.40 9.16 4.01
N ASP A 23 -13.53 9.81 3.81
CA ASP A 23 -13.65 11.21 3.36
C ASP A 23 -12.86 11.51 2.07
N ALA A 24 -12.62 10.51 1.21
CA ALA A 24 -11.98 10.69 -0.08
C ALA A 24 -12.92 11.34 -1.10
N ASP A 25 -12.35 12.06 -2.07
CA ASP A 25 -13.11 12.59 -3.20
C ASP A 25 -13.72 11.43 -4.02
N PRO A 26 -15.07 11.37 -4.17
CA PRO A 26 -15.72 10.32 -4.96
C PRO A 26 -15.19 10.25 -6.41
N ALA A 27 -14.87 11.39 -7.02
CA ALA A 27 -14.35 11.42 -8.39
C ALA A 27 -12.95 10.80 -8.48
N LEU A 28 -12.13 10.94 -7.43
CA LEU A 28 -10.83 10.26 -7.38
C LEU A 28 -11.02 8.75 -7.36
N LEU A 29 -11.93 8.26 -6.51
CA LEU A 29 -12.22 6.84 -6.37
C LEU A 29 -12.74 6.24 -7.68
N GLU A 30 -13.73 6.87 -8.32
CA GLU A 30 -14.29 6.43 -9.60
C GLU A 30 -13.22 6.31 -10.69
N ASN A 31 -12.26 7.23 -10.74
CA ASN A 31 -11.17 7.21 -11.72
C ASN A 31 -10.06 6.20 -11.36
N LEU A 32 -9.92 5.84 -10.08
CA LEU A 32 -8.88 4.92 -9.62
C LEU A 32 -9.28 3.46 -9.80
N LEU A 33 -10.54 3.11 -9.49
CA LEU A 33 -11.03 1.73 -9.42
C LEU A 33 -10.75 0.91 -10.69
N PRO A 34 -11.03 1.39 -11.93
CA PRO A 34 -10.77 0.61 -13.14
C PRO A 34 -9.30 0.22 -13.31
N GLY A 35 -8.39 1.05 -12.80
CA GLY A 35 -6.95 0.74 -12.84
C GLY A 35 -6.56 -0.35 -11.84
N LEU A 36 -7.27 -0.49 -10.72
CA LEU A 36 -6.94 -1.46 -9.67
C LEU A 36 -7.31 -2.90 -10.06
N ASP A 37 -8.30 -3.10 -10.92
CA ASP A 37 -8.76 -4.42 -11.38
C ASP A 37 -7.65 -5.20 -12.12
N GLU A 38 -6.73 -4.47 -12.78
CA GLU A 38 -5.61 -5.04 -13.55
C GLU A 38 -4.34 -5.25 -12.70
N VAL A 39 -4.36 -4.80 -11.44
CA VAL A 39 -3.20 -4.87 -10.55
C VAL A 39 -3.16 -6.24 -9.87
N PRO A 40 -2.02 -6.97 -9.89
CA PRO A 40 -1.91 -8.30 -9.29
C PRO A 40 -1.79 -8.24 -7.75
N ALA A 41 -2.80 -7.68 -7.09
CA ALA A 41 -2.92 -7.51 -5.66
C ALA A 41 -4.33 -7.88 -5.17
N ARG A 42 -4.46 -8.18 -3.89
CA ARG A 42 -5.78 -8.31 -3.25
C ARG A 42 -6.14 -6.99 -2.58
N PHE A 43 -7.24 -6.40 -3.01
CA PHE A 43 -7.72 -5.14 -2.45
C PHE A 43 -8.79 -5.38 -1.39
N ARG A 44 -8.71 -4.62 -0.30
CA ARG A 44 -9.73 -4.48 0.72
C ARG A 44 -10.03 -3.00 0.90
N VAL A 45 -11.29 -2.61 0.86
CA VAL A 45 -11.67 -1.20 0.94
C VAL A 45 -12.21 -0.91 2.34
N ILE A 46 -11.81 0.22 2.93
CA ILE A 46 -12.36 0.73 4.19
C ILE A 46 -12.88 2.16 4.00
N GLY A 47 -14.04 2.46 4.57
CA GLY A 47 -14.63 3.80 4.65
C GLY A 47 -16.15 3.82 4.49
N ASP A 48 -16.76 4.92 4.91
CA ASP A 48 -18.22 5.09 4.96
C ASP A 48 -18.80 5.48 3.60
N GLY A 49 -20.07 5.14 3.36
CA GLY A 49 -20.83 5.63 2.19
C GLY A 49 -20.57 4.90 0.87
N LEU A 50 -19.74 3.86 0.86
CA LEU A 50 -19.41 3.10 -0.35
C LEU A 50 -20.39 1.95 -0.67
N THR A 51 -21.69 2.24 -0.69
CA THR A 51 -22.70 1.20 -1.02
C THR A 51 -22.53 0.62 -2.43
N HIS A 52 -21.74 1.27 -3.29
CA HIS A 52 -21.48 0.86 -4.67
C HIS A 52 -20.09 0.26 -4.91
N VAL A 53 -19.20 0.25 -3.90
CA VAL A 53 -17.87 -0.34 -4.05
C VAL A 53 -17.89 -1.76 -3.48
N PRO A 54 -17.53 -2.78 -4.27
CA PRO A 54 -17.45 -4.13 -3.77
C PRO A 54 -16.37 -4.23 -2.68
N HIS A 55 -16.58 -5.10 -1.68
CA HIS A 55 -15.59 -5.45 -0.65
C HIS A 55 -15.23 -4.35 0.38
N VAL A 56 -16.24 -3.72 0.99
CA VAL A 56 -16.06 -2.89 2.19
C VAL A 56 -15.88 -3.80 3.42
N PHE A 57 -14.80 -3.60 4.17
CA PHE A 57 -14.47 -4.37 5.38
C PHE A 57 -14.50 -3.48 6.63
N SER A 58 -14.66 -4.11 7.80
CA SER A 58 -14.24 -3.45 9.04
C SER A 58 -12.73 -3.20 9.02
N MET A 59 -12.25 -2.23 9.81
CA MET A 59 -10.83 -1.93 9.81
C MET A 59 -10.00 -3.09 10.38
N GLU A 60 -10.50 -3.79 11.39
CA GLU A 60 -9.87 -4.97 11.96
C GLU A 60 -9.67 -6.07 10.90
N GLU A 61 -10.72 -6.40 10.15
CA GLU A 61 -10.66 -7.41 9.07
C GLU A 61 -9.74 -6.97 7.94
N ALA A 62 -9.78 -5.69 7.57
CA ALA A 62 -8.95 -5.16 6.49
C ALA A 62 -7.46 -5.31 6.81
N LEU A 63 -7.06 -5.03 8.05
CA LEU A 63 -5.66 -4.95 8.49
C LEU A 63 -5.01 -6.30 8.83
N GLU A 64 -5.77 -7.37 9.08
CA GLU A 64 -5.24 -8.65 9.60
C GLU A 64 -4.09 -9.24 8.78
N GLU A 65 -4.12 -9.05 7.46
CA GLU A 65 -3.12 -9.59 6.51
C GLU A 65 -2.61 -8.51 5.55
N ALA A 66 -2.78 -7.23 5.91
CA ALA A 66 -2.42 -6.12 5.06
C ALA A 66 -0.91 -5.96 4.99
N HIS A 67 -0.41 -5.64 3.80
CA HIS A 67 1.00 -5.31 3.59
C HIS A 67 1.15 -3.83 3.26
N ILE A 68 0.20 -3.30 2.49
CA ILE A 68 0.23 -1.95 1.94
C ILE A 68 -1.07 -1.24 2.36
N TRP A 69 -0.98 0.03 2.73
CA TRP A 69 -2.13 0.85 3.07
C TRP A 69 -2.10 2.15 2.29
N VAL A 70 -3.08 2.32 1.41
CA VAL A 70 -3.22 3.50 0.54
C VAL A 70 -4.25 4.44 1.15
N VAL A 71 -3.85 5.66 1.48
CA VAL A 71 -4.74 6.68 2.06
C VAL A 71 -5.11 7.70 0.99
N LEU A 72 -6.39 7.79 0.65
CA LEU A 72 -6.90 8.73 -0.37
C LEU A 72 -7.33 10.09 0.20
N ASN A 73 -6.95 10.37 1.45
CA ASN A 73 -7.23 11.62 2.15
C ASN A 73 -5.90 12.33 2.50
N PRO A 74 -5.78 13.67 2.32
CA PRO A 74 -4.59 14.39 2.76
C PRO A 74 -4.32 14.25 4.27
N LYS A 75 -5.38 14.11 5.06
CA LYS A 75 -5.29 13.97 6.51
C LYS A 75 -5.21 12.50 6.86
N LEU A 76 -4.13 12.13 7.55
CA LEU A 76 -3.98 10.77 8.06
C LEU A 76 -5.00 10.49 9.17
N PRO A 77 -5.57 9.28 9.20
CA PRO A 77 -6.52 8.92 10.24
C PRO A 77 -5.82 8.69 11.58
N LYS A 78 -6.59 8.77 12.67
CA LYS A 78 -6.07 8.67 14.05
C LYS A 78 -5.35 7.36 14.34
N GLU A 79 -5.64 6.31 13.58
CA GLU A 79 -5.05 4.99 13.74
C GLU A 79 -3.74 4.79 12.98
N PHE A 80 -3.23 5.83 12.30
CA PHE A 80 -2.00 5.78 11.50
C PHE A 80 -0.83 5.11 12.25
N SER A 81 -0.53 5.55 13.46
CA SER A 81 0.57 4.98 14.26
C SER A 81 0.37 3.50 14.56
N MET A 82 -0.87 3.08 14.88
CA MET A 82 -1.16 1.65 15.10
C MET A 82 -0.94 0.83 13.82
N ILE A 83 -1.34 1.34 12.66
CA ILE A 83 -1.21 0.65 11.38
C ILE A 83 0.26 0.50 10.99
N VAL A 84 1.04 1.57 11.13
CA VAL A 84 2.48 1.54 10.86
C VAL A 84 3.22 0.63 11.85
N ASP A 85 2.85 0.60 13.13
CA ASP A 85 3.46 -0.28 14.13
C ASP A 85 3.25 -1.78 13.82
N ARG A 86 2.16 -2.14 13.13
CA ARG A 86 1.93 -3.48 12.57
C ARG A 86 2.84 -3.80 11.38
N GLY A 87 3.65 -2.83 10.93
CA GLY A 87 4.54 -2.94 9.78
C GLY A 87 3.79 -2.92 8.44
N ILE A 88 2.64 -2.28 8.39
CA ILE A 88 1.88 -2.04 7.17
C ILE A 88 2.44 -0.77 6.53
N VAL A 89 2.90 -0.87 5.29
CA VAL A 89 3.62 0.21 4.62
C VAL A 89 2.64 1.24 4.05
N PRO A 90 2.76 2.52 4.41
CA PRO A 90 1.85 3.55 3.93
C PRO A 90 2.19 4.02 2.50
N VAL A 91 1.15 4.19 1.70
CA VAL A 91 1.15 4.93 0.42
C VAL A 91 0.31 6.19 0.63
N ILE A 92 0.96 7.35 0.76
CA ILE A 92 0.32 8.58 1.26
C ILE A 92 0.73 9.81 0.46
N LEU A 93 -0.07 10.88 0.58
CA LEU A 93 0.23 12.16 -0.06
C LEU A 93 1.48 12.79 0.56
N THR A 94 2.36 13.35 -0.28
CA THR A 94 3.54 14.10 0.17
C THR A 94 3.11 15.25 1.09
N GLY A 95 3.74 15.32 2.27
CA GLY A 95 3.42 16.33 3.30
C GLY A 95 2.30 15.94 4.27
N SER A 96 1.66 14.79 4.11
CA SER A 96 0.66 14.28 5.07
C SER A 96 1.25 13.85 6.42
N HIS A 97 2.55 13.56 6.47
CA HIS A 97 3.29 13.25 7.69
C HIS A 97 4.68 13.87 7.62
N GLU A 98 5.14 14.50 8.70
CA GLU A 98 6.39 15.27 8.72
C GLU A 98 7.64 14.39 8.52
N LYS A 99 7.62 13.16 9.03
CA LYS A 99 8.73 12.18 8.94
C LYS A 99 8.61 11.20 7.78
N ALA A 100 7.59 11.37 6.92
CA ALA A 100 7.42 10.46 5.81
C ALA A 100 8.40 10.79 4.68
N GLU A 101 9.17 9.77 4.31
CA GLU A 101 10.20 9.82 3.29
C GLU A 101 9.85 8.81 2.21
N ASN A 102 9.84 9.27 0.97
CA ASN A 102 9.52 8.43 -0.18
C ASN A 102 10.61 7.37 -0.36
N TYR A 103 10.21 6.10 -0.43
CA TYR A 103 11.12 4.99 -0.58
C TYR A 103 11.95 5.12 -1.87
N ASN A 104 13.26 4.99 -1.74
CA ASN A 104 14.21 4.96 -2.84
C ASN A 104 14.82 3.56 -2.93
N PRO A 105 14.45 2.73 -3.92
CA PRO A 105 14.96 1.37 -4.04
C PRO A 105 16.46 1.30 -4.33
N VAL A 106 17.07 2.36 -4.87
CA VAL A 106 18.53 2.38 -5.15
C VAL A 106 19.34 2.53 -3.86
N GLU A 107 18.81 3.28 -2.89
CA GLU A 107 19.45 3.55 -1.60
C GLU A 107 18.92 2.65 -0.48
N GLU A 108 17.88 1.85 -0.77
CA GLU A 108 17.16 1.03 0.20
C GLU A 108 16.68 1.86 1.42
N SER A 109 16.30 3.11 1.17
CA SER A 109 16.01 4.12 2.19
C SER A 109 14.61 4.71 2.02
N GLY A 110 14.03 5.21 3.11
CA GLY A 110 12.69 5.77 3.17
C GLY A 110 11.71 4.81 3.86
N ASN A 111 10.52 5.32 4.19
CA ASN A 111 9.59 4.65 5.12
C ASN A 111 8.14 4.61 4.62
N ALA A 112 7.88 5.17 3.44
CA ALA A 112 6.57 5.23 2.81
C ALA A 112 6.71 5.32 1.29
N PHE A 113 5.64 5.05 0.55
CA PHE A 113 5.55 5.45 -0.85
C PHE A 113 4.75 6.74 -0.94
N LEU A 114 5.36 7.79 -1.48
CA LEU A 114 4.71 9.10 -1.56
C LEU A 114 4.19 9.39 -2.96
N PHE A 115 3.07 10.09 -3.02
CA PHE A 115 2.53 10.67 -4.25
C PHE A 115 2.28 12.17 -4.06
N ASN A 116 2.43 12.97 -5.11
CA ASN A 116 2.47 14.43 -4.97
C ASN A 116 1.09 15.11 -5.12
N LYS A 117 0.10 14.39 -5.65
CA LYS A 117 -1.25 14.90 -5.90
C LYS A 117 -2.29 13.81 -5.68
N LEU A 118 -3.45 14.18 -5.15
CA LEU A 118 -4.62 13.30 -5.12
C LEU A 118 -5.25 13.21 -6.51
N SER A 119 -4.62 12.41 -7.37
CA SER A 119 -5.18 12.01 -8.66
C SER A 119 -4.96 10.52 -8.87
N ALA A 120 -5.87 9.89 -9.63
CA ALA A 120 -5.81 8.45 -9.88
C ALA A 120 -4.42 8.01 -10.38
N TRP A 121 -3.83 8.76 -11.32
CA TRP A 121 -2.48 8.50 -11.83
C TRP A 121 -1.37 8.54 -10.77
N ASN A 122 -1.39 9.53 -9.88
CA ASN A 122 -0.34 9.69 -8.87
C ASN A 122 -0.44 8.60 -7.79
N VAL A 123 -1.67 8.32 -7.34
CA VAL A 123 -1.95 7.24 -6.39
C VAL A 123 -1.56 5.89 -6.99
N HIS A 124 -2.01 5.62 -8.22
CA HIS A 124 -1.72 4.38 -8.92
C HIS A 124 -0.22 4.18 -9.13
N ALA A 125 0.52 5.20 -9.57
CA ALA A 125 1.97 5.12 -9.74
C ALA A 125 2.71 4.79 -8.43
N ALA A 126 2.32 5.41 -7.30
CA ALA A 126 2.91 5.11 -6.01
C ALA A 126 2.56 3.69 -5.51
N LEU A 127 1.32 3.25 -5.74
CA LEU A 127 0.88 1.89 -5.41
C LEU A 127 1.63 0.83 -6.23
N ILE A 128 1.80 1.02 -7.55
CA ILE A 128 2.57 0.09 -8.39
C ILE A 128 4.00 -0.03 -7.87
N ARG A 129 4.66 1.10 -7.55
CA ARG A 129 6.00 1.07 -6.94
C ARG A 129 6.01 0.26 -5.65
N ALA A 130 5.00 0.41 -4.78
CA ALA A 130 4.91 -0.36 -3.55
C ALA A 130 4.74 -1.87 -3.81
N ILE A 131 3.90 -2.24 -4.76
CA ILE A 131 3.65 -3.63 -5.16
C ILE A 131 4.88 -4.28 -5.80
N GLU A 132 5.58 -3.56 -6.67
CA GLU A 132 6.82 -4.05 -7.28
C GLU A 132 7.90 -4.28 -6.23
N ASN A 133 8.04 -3.35 -5.28
CA ASN A 133 9.01 -3.47 -4.19
C ASN A 133 8.65 -4.57 -3.17
N PHE A 134 7.36 -4.86 -2.98
CA PHE A 134 6.91 -5.97 -2.14
C PHE A 134 7.46 -7.34 -2.60
N ALA A 135 7.74 -7.50 -3.90
CA ALA A 135 8.35 -8.71 -4.43
C ALA A 135 9.78 -8.95 -3.87
N PHE A 136 10.47 -7.90 -3.43
CA PHE A 136 11.82 -7.95 -2.87
C PHE A 136 11.74 -8.01 -1.34
N SER A 137 11.70 -9.23 -0.80
CA SER A 137 11.44 -9.44 0.64
C SER A 137 12.45 -8.79 1.57
N TYR A 138 13.72 -8.72 1.19
CA TYR A 138 14.76 -8.12 2.03
C TYR A 138 14.52 -6.61 2.16
N ASP A 139 14.41 -5.92 1.03
CA ASP A 139 14.09 -4.50 0.91
C ASP A 139 12.79 -4.15 1.64
N TRP A 140 11.76 -5.00 1.49
CA TRP A 140 10.49 -4.81 2.16
C TRP A 140 10.59 -4.86 3.68
N GLU A 141 11.35 -5.81 4.24
CA GLU A 141 11.56 -5.88 5.69
C GLU A 141 12.38 -4.70 6.20
N ASN A 142 13.36 -4.23 5.43
CA ASN A 142 14.10 -3.01 5.74
C ASN A 142 13.17 -1.77 5.76
N LEU A 143 12.34 -1.60 4.74
CA LEU A 143 11.32 -0.56 4.65
C LEU A 143 10.35 -0.60 5.85
N ARG A 144 9.85 -1.79 6.23
CA ARG A 144 8.99 -1.96 7.41
C ARG A 144 9.69 -1.54 8.70
N SER A 145 10.97 -1.88 8.85
CA SER A 145 11.77 -1.46 10.01
C SER A 145 11.95 0.05 10.07
N GLN A 146 12.23 0.70 8.93
CA GLN A 146 12.33 2.15 8.81
C GLN A 146 10.98 2.86 9.06
N GLY A 147 9.86 2.19 8.78
CA GLY A 147 8.50 2.61 9.12
C GLY A 147 8.34 3.07 10.57
N LYS A 148 9.10 2.49 11.51
CA LYS A 148 9.06 2.89 12.94
C LYS A 148 9.43 4.36 13.18
N ALA A 149 10.19 4.98 12.27
CA ALA A 149 10.50 6.42 12.35
C ALA A 149 9.24 7.31 12.26
N LEU A 150 8.13 6.78 11.72
CA LEU A 150 6.84 7.47 11.63
C LEU A 150 6.05 7.45 12.96
N LEU A 151 6.51 6.73 13.98
CA LEU A 151 5.84 6.61 15.29
C LEU A 151 6.33 7.63 16.32
N ILE A 152 7.44 8.28 16.04
CA ILE A 152 8.19 9.18 16.94
C ILE A 152 7.83 10.61 16.60
#